data_AF-A0A943NC41-F1
#
_entry.id   AF-A0A943NC41-F1
#
_cell.length_a   1.000
_cell.length_b   1.000
_cell.length_c   1.000
_cell.angle_alpha   90.00
_cell.angle_beta   90.00
_cell.angle_gamma   90.00
#
_symmetry.space_group_name_H-M   'P 1'
#
loop_
_entity.id
_entity.type
_entity.pdbx_description
1 polymer ?
#
loop_
_entity_poly.entity_id
_entity_poly.type
_entity_poly.pdbx_seq_one_letter_code
_entity_poly.pdbx_strand_id
1 'polypeptide(L)' 'YDMLMLYDKGILKEDNIVSLGDVVAGTAAPRKSDDDKLLLVVGGLPIEDVAWGYDLYNKALGKGLGQKLKIWDKPHWH' A
#
# COMPACT_ATOMS: atom_id res chain seq x y z
N TYR A 1 -12.19 -13.12 -4.99
CA TYR A 1 -11.94 -11.68 -5.21
C TYR A 1 -12.98 -11.16 -6.19
N ASP A 2 -14.01 -10.50 -5.67
CA ASP A 2 -15.21 -10.19 -6.46
C ASP A 2 -14.94 -9.22 -7.62
N MET A 3 -13.97 -8.31 -7.49
CA MET A 3 -13.55 -7.42 -8.57
C MET A 3 -12.93 -8.16 -9.76
N LEU A 4 -12.09 -9.18 -9.50
CA LEU A 4 -11.52 -10.01 -10.57
C LEU A 4 -12.63 -10.77 -11.30
N MET A 5 -13.63 -11.27 -10.56
CA MET A 5 -14.79 -11.91 -11.19
C MET A 5 -15.63 -10.95 -12.04
N LEU A 6 -15.77 -9.68 -11.63
CA LEU A 6 -16.48 -8.67 -12.43
C LEU A 6 -15.71 -8.29 -13.69
N TYR A 7 -14.38 -8.23 -13.61
CA TYR A 7 -13.50 -8.04 -14.75
C TYR A 7 -13.57 -9.22 -15.73
N ASP A 8 -13.46 -10.45 -15.23
CA ASP A 8 -13.56 -11.67 -16.04
C ASP A 8 -14.92 -11.80 -16.75
N LYS A 9 -16.00 -11.31 -16.11
CA LYS A 9 -17.35 -11.25 -16.71
C LYS A 9 -17.55 -10.09 -17.69
N GLY A 10 -16.54 -9.24 -17.91
CA GLY A 10 -16.60 -8.07 -18.78
C GLY A 10 -17.51 -6.94 -18.27
N ILE A 11 -17.94 -7.01 -17.00
CA ILE A 11 -18.77 -5.99 -16.36
C ILE A 11 -17.90 -4.79 -15.96
N LEU A 12 -16.70 -5.07 -15.46
CA LEU A 12 -15.68 -4.09 -15.16
C LEU A 12 -14.66 -4.06 -16.31
N LYS A 13 -14.40 -2.88 -16.86
CA LYS A 13 -13.35 -2.69 -17.87
C LYS A 13 -12.12 -2.07 -17.25
N GLU A 14 -10.96 -2.25 -17.87
CA GLU A 14 -9.67 -1.75 -17.36
C GLU A 14 -9.67 -0.22 -17.22
N ASP A 15 -10.36 0.50 -18.12
CA ASP A 15 -10.51 1.96 -18.09
C ASP A 15 -11.42 2.48 -16.95
N ASN A 16 -12.08 1.58 -16.22
CA ASN A 16 -12.81 1.85 -14.99
C ASN A 16 -11.98 1.63 -13.72
N ILE A 17 -10.76 1.08 -13.83
CA ILE A 17 -9.87 0.80 -12.71
C ILE A 17 -8.77 1.85 -12.69
N VAL A 18 -8.65 2.55 -11.57
CA VAL A 18 -7.59 3.54 -11.36
C VAL A 18 -6.74 3.11 -10.18
N SER A 19 -5.42 3.10 -10.38
CA SER A 19 -4.46 2.82 -9.31
C SER A 19 -4.48 3.93 -8.26
N LEU A 20 -4.59 3.55 -6.98
CA LEU A 20 -4.48 4.51 -5.88
C LEU A 20 -3.10 5.17 -5.86
N GLY A 21 -2.04 4.45 -6.22
CA GLY A 21 -0.68 4.99 -6.28
C GLY A 21 -0.54 6.11 -7.31
N ASP A 22 -1.15 5.95 -8.48
CA ASP A 22 -1.12 6.96 -9.54
C ASP A 22 -1.94 8.21 -9.16
N VAL A 23 -3.06 8.02 -8.47
CA VAL A 23 -3.84 9.14 -7.90
C VAL A 23 -3.01 9.92 -6.89
N VAL A 24 -2.35 9.23 -5.96
CA VAL A 24 -1.51 9.87 -4.94
C VAL A 24 -0.28 10.54 -5.57
N ALA A 25 0.29 9.96 -6.61
CA ALA A 25 1.40 10.55 -7.37
C ALA A 25 0.96 11.72 -8.27
N GLY A 26 -0.34 11.94 -8.45
CA GLY A 26 -0.89 12.97 -9.34
C GLY A 26 -0.78 12.64 -10.83
N THR A 27 -0.45 11.39 -11.18
CA THR A 27 -0.35 10.91 -12.57
C THR A 27 -1.69 10.44 -13.13
N ALA A 28 -2.69 10.21 -12.27
CA ALA A 28 -4.06 9.90 -12.66
C ALA A 28 -5.09 10.71 -11.87
N ALA A 29 -6.19 11.09 -12.52
CA ALA A 29 -7.32 11.72 -11.84
C ALA A 29 -8.20 10.65 -11.17
N PRO A 30 -8.60 10.82 -9.90
CA PRO A 30 -9.48 9.87 -9.23
C PRO A 30 -10.91 9.90 -9.77
N ARG A 31 -11.30 11.01 -10.42
CA ARG A 31 -12.61 11.24 -11.03
C ARG A 31 -12.43 11.85 -12.41
N LYS A 32 -13.35 11.54 -13.31
CA LYS A 32 -13.53 12.20 -14.62
C LYS A 32 -14.65 13.25 -14.56
N SER A 33 -15.60 13.10 -13.63
CA SER A 33 -16.70 14.04 -13.40
C SER A 33 -17.15 14.09 -11.93
N ASP A 34 -17.90 15.13 -11.55
CA ASP A 34 -18.46 15.27 -10.21
C ASP A 34 -19.56 14.25 -9.89
N ASP A 35 -20.20 13.69 -10.92
CA ASP A 35 -21.25 12.66 -10.78
C ASP A 35 -20.67 11.24 -10.59
N ASP A 36 -19.35 11.09 -10.68
CA ASP A 36 -18.68 9.79 -10.55
C ASP A 36 -18.86 9.20 -9.15
N LYS A 37 -19.31 7.94 -9.09
CA LYS A 37 -19.30 7.13 -7.86
C LYS A 37 -17.98 6.38 -7.77
N LEU A 38 -17.29 6.51 -6.64
CA LEU A 38 -16.02 5.82 -6.40
C LEU A 38 -16.20 4.64 -5.47
N LEU A 39 -15.58 3.52 -5.84
CA LEU A 39 -15.43 2.35 -4.99
C LEU A 39 -13.93 2.10 -4.80
N LEU A 40 -13.46 2.24 -3.56
CA LEU A 40 -12.10 1.83 -3.20
C LEU A 40 -12.13 0.36 -2.79
N VAL A 41 -11.34 -0.47 -3.47
CA VAL A 41 -11.16 -1.88 -3.13
C VAL A 41 -9.71 -2.09 -2.73
N VAL A 42 -9.48 -2.39 -1.45
CA VAL A 42 -8.16 -2.70 -0.90
C VAL A 42 -8.20 -4.09 -0.27
N GLY A 43 -7.23 -4.93 -0.63
CA GLY A 43 -7.06 -6.28 -0.05
C GLY A 43 -6.03 -6.33 1.09
N GLY A 44 -5.56 -5.16 1.55
CA GLY A 44 -4.33 -5.02 2.31
C GLY A 44 -3.13 -4.94 1.37
N LEU A 45 -2.29 -3.92 1.53
CA LEU A 45 -1.08 -3.72 0.74
C LEU A 45 0.12 -3.80 1.69
N PRO A 46 0.95 -4.86 1.63
CA PRO A 46 2.09 -5.02 2.55
C PRO A 46 3.07 -3.84 2.55
N ILE A 47 3.09 -3.05 1.47
CA ILE A 47 3.87 -1.82 1.39
C ILE A 47 3.40 -0.76 2.41
N GLU A 48 2.10 -0.72 2.74
CA GLU A 48 1.53 0.17 3.76
C GLU A 48 2.07 -0.19 5.14
N ASP A 49 2.12 -1.48 5.47
CA ASP A 49 2.67 -1.97 6.74
C ASP A 49 4.17 -1.63 6.89
N VAL A 50 4.94 -1.84 5.83
CA VAL A 50 6.39 -1.54 5.81
C VAL A 50 6.64 -0.03 5.93
N ALA A 51 5.93 0.79 5.15
CA ALA A 51 6.08 2.24 5.19
C ALA A 51 5.72 2.80 6.57
N TRP A 52 4.59 2.36 7.14
CA TRP A 52 4.17 2.79 8.47
C TRP A 52 5.12 2.31 9.56
N GLY A 53 5.59 1.07 9.46
CA GLY A 53 6.61 0.53 10.37
C GLY A 53 7.90 1.35 10.37
N TYR A 54 8.35 1.80 9.19
CA TYR A 54 9.54 2.65 9.05
C TYR A 54 9.36 4.03 9.68
N ASP A 55 8.21 4.67 9.47
CA ASP A 55 7.89 5.97 10.07
C ASP A 55 7.83 5.88 11.61
N LEU A 56 7.17 4.86 12.14
CA LEU A 56 7.13 4.59 13.58
C LEU A 56 8.53 4.32 14.14
N TYR A 57 9.35 3.53 13.45
CA TYR A 57 10.72 3.24 13.84
C TYR A 57 11.57 4.51 13.94
N ASN A 58 11.53 5.39 12.93
CA ASN A 58 12.28 6.65 12.96
C ASN A 58 11.81 7.58 14.08
N LYS A 59 10.50 7.64 14.33
CA LYS A 59 9.94 8.41 15.44
C LYS A 59 10.37 7.86 16.80
N ALA A 60 10.49 6.54 16.95
CA ALA A 60 11.00 5.91 18.16
C ALA A 60 12.48 6.24 18.38
N LEU A 61 13.30 6.17 17.32
CA LEU A 61 14.71 6.57 17.36
C LEU A 61 14.89 8.02 17.82
N GLY A 62 14.14 8.96 17.25
CA GLY A 62 14.19 10.37 17.63
C GLY A 62 13.77 10.66 19.07
N LYS A 63 13.07 9.71 19.72
CA LYS A 63 12.64 9.79 21.12
C LYS A 63 13.49 8.94 22.07
N GLY A 64 14.51 8.23 21.57
CA GLY A 64 15.30 7.30 22.38
C GLY A 64 14.51 6.10 22.89
N LEU A 65 13.45 5.69 22.18
CA LEU A 65 12.59 4.56 22.55
C LEU A 65 13.07 3.25 21.89
N GLY A 66 12.82 2.13 22.57
CA GLY A 66 13.10 0.78 22.08
C GLY A 66 14.36 0.15 22.68
N GLN A 67 14.72 -1.03 22.16
CA GLN A 67 15.86 -1.82 22.63
C GLN A 67 16.64 -2.34 21.43
N LYS A 68 17.95 -2.06 21.39
CA LYS A 68 18.84 -2.65 20.39
C LYS A 68 19.11 -4.11 20.74
N LEU A 69 18.75 -5.01 19.84
CA LEU A 69 18.99 -6.44 19.98
C LEU A 69 20.23 -6.84 19.20
N LYS A 70 21.09 -7.64 19.81
CA LYS A 70 22.22 -8.26 19.13
C LYS A 70 21.72 -9.51 18.40
N ILE A 71 21.86 -9.53 17.08
CA ILE A 71 21.38 -10.67 16.26
C ILE A 71 22.36 -11.85 16.35
N TRP A 72 23.68 -11.60 16.30
CA TRP A 72 24.72 -12.63 16.45
C TRP A 72 26.05 -12.06 16.97
N ASP A 73 26.86 -12.88 17.65
CA ASP A 73 28.25 -12.57 18.03
C ASP A 73 29.22 -12.67 16.85
N LYS A 74 29.02 -13.68 16.01
CA LYS A 74 29.76 -13.95 14.78
C LYS A 74 28.77 -14.46 13.72
N PRO A 75 28.99 -14.19 12.42
CA PRO A 75 28.11 -14.71 11.37
C PRO A 75 28.07 -16.24 11.43
N HIS A 76 26.87 -16.83 11.45
CA HIS A 76 26.67 -18.26 11.24
C HIS A 76 26.45 -18.50 9.75
N TRP A 77 27.54 -18.65 9.01
CA TRP A 77 27.52 -19.14 7.64
C TRP A 77 28.45 -20.36 7.63
N HIS A 78 27.91 -21.53 7.35
CA HIS A 78 28.67 -22.77 7.12
C HIS A 78 29.00 -22.88 5.64
#